data_AF-A0A852CUD1-F1
#
_entry.id   AF-A0A852CUD1-F1
#
_cell.length_a   1.000
_cell.length_b   1.000
_cell.length_c   1.000
_cell.angle_alpha   90.00
_cell.angle_beta   90.00
_cell.angle_gamma   90.00
#
_symmetry.space_group_name_H-M   'P 1'
#
loop_
_entity.id
_entity.type
_entity.pdbx_description
1 polymer ?
#
loop_
_entity_poly.entity_id
_entity_poly.type
_entity_poly.pdbx_seq_one_letter_code
_entity_poly.pdbx_strand_id
1 'polypeptide(L)'
;VLEMLTLDASAMTYPPPEICSAGTEAIQQFLCKECGIAYYPPSEHLLPTLESDGGGTSVDGVDRTVEKYLEEESEWQNKFLDYEKRKERKTQEKLEFERRLNVGQREQALLVQQLNSHKDGILQTVREEQQRLQQGLSKHQRCLEEERLKLLQQLKDTEQGIASRIQKLLEDNQRWGSFAGVAEVLFVGRIRMEQLMAITQEETEQLRRREVASAMQQMLAETYKNRLLQTTSESRRQDLVSQACSSLAEMDQKFQQILAWQQLDQSKAVSQILQQVEMQKSAFEALQVKKDLMHRQIRNQIKLIETELLQLTQLEVKRQELDTETLQEAVTEQRRALGCLLQQLLKEKKQREEELQQILLEMEAKSETKQENYWLIQYQRLLNQKPLSLKLQEKGLEQQLVALLLELSAEQYVPIFAHHRISLETLGTMSASDLEKLGVTEAGLQRAILRRAREILAVATTIPELRRAEDSAGPAGPEPSAPLEEPPGPAAPTAPPLPGDERKSECVVCMEQEPQTIFLPCGHVCCCQSCCERLPSCPLCRQDIAQRVRIFHSA
;
A
#
# COMPACT_ATOMS: atom_id res chain seq x y z
N VAL A 1 -12.58 38.58 17.53
CA VAL A 1 -12.13 39.70 16.69
C VAL A 1 -10.79 40.19 17.23
N LEU A 2 -9.87 40.70 16.41
CA LEU A 2 -8.63 41.34 16.88
C LEU A 2 -8.85 42.85 16.96
N GLU A 3 -9.03 43.37 18.17
CA GLU A 3 -9.45 44.75 18.41
C GLU A 3 -8.30 45.77 18.30
N MET A 4 -7.05 45.35 18.53
CA MET A 4 -5.86 46.18 18.27
C MET A 4 -4.72 45.38 17.61
N LEU A 5 -4.11 45.99 16.60
CA LEU A 5 -2.81 45.61 16.05
C LEU A 5 -1.83 46.78 16.24
N THR A 6 -0.85 46.60 17.12
CA THR A 6 0.28 47.54 17.26
C THR A 6 1.39 47.12 16.32
N LEU A 7 1.65 47.92 15.29
CA LEU A 7 2.69 47.70 14.28
C LEU A 7 3.64 48.90 14.23
N ASP A 8 4.93 48.65 14.00
CA ASP A 8 5.88 49.71 13.72
C ASP A 8 5.70 50.20 12.28
N ALA A 9 5.01 51.35 12.14
CA ALA A 9 4.72 51.95 10.84
C ALA A 9 5.98 52.34 10.03
N SER A 10 7.15 52.44 10.66
CA SER A 10 8.41 52.75 9.97
C SER A 10 9.04 51.54 9.26
N ALA A 11 8.64 50.31 9.64
CA ALA A 11 9.20 49.07 9.12
C ALA A 11 8.36 48.42 8.00
N MET A 12 7.17 48.96 7.70
CA MET A 12 6.25 48.42 6.69
C MET A 12 6.38 49.12 5.33
N THR A 13 6.52 48.33 4.27
CA THR A 13 6.51 48.80 2.88
C THR A 13 5.12 48.72 2.21
N TYR A 14 4.22 47.89 2.74
CA TYR A 14 2.83 47.77 2.31
C TYR A 14 1.99 47.15 3.46
N PRO A 15 0.86 47.74 3.89
CA PRO A 15 0.28 49.03 3.46
C PRO A 15 1.20 50.25 3.68
N PRO A 16 0.88 51.43 3.12
CA PRO A 16 1.64 52.65 3.31
C PRO A 16 1.82 53.01 4.81
N PRO A 17 2.95 53.64 5.20
CA PRO A 17 3.25 53.98 6.59
C PRO A 17 2.21 54.94 7.19
N GLU A 18 1.65 55.83 6.37
CA GLU A 18 0.56 56.75 6.76
C GLU A 18 -0.70 56.00 7.21
N ILE A 19 -1.08 54.93 6.49
CA ILE A 19 -2.22 54.08 6.83
C ILE A 19 -1.90 53.20 8.04
N CYS A 20 -0.67 52.69 8.15
CA CYS A 20 -0.22 51.94 9.31
C CYS A 20 -0.24 52.79 10.60
N SER A 21 0.06 54.09 10.50
CA SER A 21 0.00 55.03 11.64
C SER A 21 -1.43 55.43 12.05
N ALA A 22 -2.41 55.27 11.16
CA ALA A 22 -3.82 55.57 11.42
C ALA A 22 -4.58 54.46 12.18
N GLY A 23 -3.91 53.34 12.50
CA GLY A 23 -4.43 52.29 13.39
C GLY A 23 -5.22 51.17 12.72
N THR A 24 -5.63 50.19 13.53
CA THR A 24 -6.17 48.89 13.10
C THR A 24 -7.31 48.99 12.08
N GLU A 25 -8.25 49.92 12.29
CA GLU A 25 -9.40 50.10 11.40
C GLU A 25 -9.00 50.65 10.03
N ALA A 26 -8.11 51.65 9.96
CA ALA A 26 -7.63 52.20 8.70
C ALA A 26 -6.90 51.14 7.85
N ILE A 27 -6.12 50.28 8.52
CA ILE A 27 -5.42 49.14 7.90
C ILE A 27 -6.45 48.13 7.35
N GLN A 28 -7.46 47.75 8.14
CA GLN A 28 -8.50 46.80 7.70
C GLN A 28 -9.36 47.38 6.56
N GLN A 29 -9.76 48.65 6.64
CA GLN A 29 -10.50 49.33 5.56
C GLN A 29 -9.69 49.41 4.26
N PHE A 30 -8.37 49.62 4.34
CA PHE A 30 -7.49 49.62 3.17
C PHE A 30 -7.38 48.22 2.56
N LEU A 31 -7.09 47.20 3.36
CA LEU A 31 -6.97 45.81 2.88
C LEU A 31 -8.30 45.28 2.31
N CYS A 32 -9.44 45.58 2.92
CA CYS A 32 -10.75 45.22 2.35
C CYS A 32 -10.98 45.88 0.98
N LYS A 33 -10.62 47.15 0.79
CA LYS A 33 -10.73 47.86 -0.50
C LYS A 33 -9.84 47.23 -1.58
N GLU A 34 -8.58 46.93 -1.26
CA GLU A 34 -7.65 46.25 -2.18
C GLU A 34 -8.14 44.83 -2.56
N CYS A 35 -8.82 44.14 -1.64
CA CYS A 35 -9.46 42.85 -1.91
C CYS A 35 -10.85 42.94 -2.59
N GLY A 36 -11.38 44.15 -2.84
CA GLY A 36 -12.71 44.34 -3.43
C GLY A 36 -13.90 44.01 -2.51
N ILE A 37 -13.69 43.96 -1.19
CA ILE A 37 -14.66 43.58 -0.16
C ILE A 37 -15.13 44.82 0.61
N ALA A 38 -16.43 44.91 0.91
CA ALA A 38 -16.96 45.95 1.79
C ALA A 38 -16.49 45.72 3.24
N TYR A 39 -15.90 46.74 3.86
CA TYR A 39 -15.54 46.71 5.28
C TYR A 39 -16.79 46.94 6.15
N TYR A 40 -17.01 46.07 7.13
CA TYR A 40 -18.08 46.18 8.12
C TYR A 40 -17.46 46.30 9.53
N PRO A 41 -17.80 47.34 10.31
CA PRO A 41 -17.34 47.46 11.69
C PRO A 41 -17.85 46.29 12.57
N PRO A 42 -17.05 45.80 13.53
CA PRO A 42 -17.46 44.71 14.43
C PRO A 42 -18.73 44.97 15.26
N SER A 43 -19.16 46.22 15.38
CA SER A 43 -20.32 46.66 16.19
C SER A 43 -21.69 46.35 15.58
N GLU A 44 -21.80 45.95 14.31
CA GLU A 44 -23.10 45.64 13.69
C GLU A 44 -23.55 44.17 13.83
N HIS A 45 -22.69 43.28 14.36
CA HIS A 45 -23.02 41.86 14.54
C HIS A 45 -23.78 41.57 15.84
N LEU A 46 -24.97 42.17 15.99
CA LEU A 46 -25.97 41.72 16.98
C LEU A 46 -26.76 40.56 16.38
N LEU A 47 -26.56 39.35 16.91
CA LEU A 47 -27.33 38.17 16.51
C LEU A 47 -28.79 38.30 16.98
N PRO A 48 -29.79 38.20 16.07
CA PRO A 48 -31.19 38.29 16.44
C PRO A 48 -31.59 37.07 17.28
N THR A 49 -31.76 37.30 18.58
CA THR A 49 -32.16 36.29 19.56
C THR A 49 -33.46 36.77 20.20
N LEU A 50 -34.47 35.90 20.28
CA LEU A 50 -35.80 36.15 20.88
C LEU A 50 -36.83 36.97 20.06
N GLU A 51 -37.07 36.61 18.80
CA GLU A 51 -38.38 36.86 18.15
C GLU A 51 -38.92 35.61 17.43
N SER A 52 -39.76 34.84 18.11
CA SER A 52 -40.78 33.98 17.49
C SER A 52 -41.98 33.78 18.43
N ASP A 53 -43.18 33.79 17.86
CA ASP A 53 -44.43 33.99 18.61
C ASP A 53 -44.85 32.82 19.53
N GLY A 54 -45.56 33.17 20.61
CA GLY A 54 -46.16 32.20 21.51
C GLY A 54 -47.44 31.56 20.95
N GLY A 55 -47.35 30.28 20.55
CA GLY A 55 -48.50 29.40 20.34
C GLY A 55 -48.71 28.49 21.56
N GLY A 56 -49.67 28.82 22.43
CA GLY A 56 -49.81 28.14 23.73
C GLY A 56 -50.56 26.80 23.68
N THR A 57 -49.91 25.71 24.14
CA THR A 57 -50.62 24.46 24.53
C THR A 57 -49.87 23.69 25.63
N SER A 58 -50.63 23.18 26.61
CA SER A 58 -50.27 22.16 27.61
C SER A 58 -49.05 22.38 28.53
N VAL A 59 -49.31 22.56 29.83
CA VAL A 59 -48.31 22.55 30.90
C VAL A 59 -47.97 21.11 31.30
N ASP A 60 -47.05 20.47 30.56
CA ASP A 60 -46.31 19.26 31.04
C ASP A 60 -45.01 18.95 30.25
N GLY A 61 -44.48 19.93 29.48
CA GLY A 61 -43.34 19.72 28.57
C GLY A 61 -42.07 20.53 28.88
N VAL A 62 -42.14 21.48 29.81
CA VAL A 62 -41.05 22.44 30.04
C VAL A 62 -39.86 21.77 30.73
N ASP A 63 -40.09 21.08 31.85
CA ASP A 63 -39.02 20.46 32.64
C ASP A 63 -38.19 19.49 31.79
N ARG A 64 -38.83 18.60 31.02
CA ARG A 64 -38.13 17.63 30.16
C ARG A 64 -37.35 18.26 29.00
N THR A 65 -37.63 19.51 28.67
CA THR A 65 -36.85 20.29 27.68
C THR A 65 -35.69 21.02 28.36
N VAL A 66 -35.91 21.55 29.57
CA VAL A 66 -34.88 22.18 30.41
C VAL A 66 -33.84 21.17 30.89
N GLU A 67 -34.26 19.98 31.34
CA GLU A 67 -33.38 18.85 31.67
C GLU A 67 -32.46 18.53 30.48
N LYS A 68 -33.00 18.47 29.27
CA LYS A 68 -32.23 18.20 28.05
C LYS A 68 -31.19 19.28 27.76
N TYR A 69 -31.54 20.55 27.92
CA TYR A 69 -30.57 21.65 27.77
C TYR A 69 -29.50 21.61 28.86
N LEU A 70 -29.84 21.25 30.09
CA LEU A 70 -28.87 21.07 31.19
C LEU A 70 -27.95 19.85 30.97
N GLU A 71 -28.48 18.75 30.45
CA GLU A 71 -27.68 17.59 30.04
C GLU A 71 -26.71 17.98 28.91
N GLU A 72 -27.20 18.62 27.85
CA GLU A 72 -26.38 19.09 26.71
C GLU A 72 -25.33 20.13 27.14
N GLU A 73 -25.66 21.03 28.06
CA GLU A 73 -24.72 22.00 28.65
C GLU A 73 -23.65 21.30 29.50
N SER A 74 -24.04 20.32 30.32
CA SER A 74 -23.10 19.50 31.10
C SER A 74 -22.19 18.65 30.20
N GLU A 75 -22.69 18.12 29.09
CA GLU A 75 -21.89 17.43 28.08
C GLU A 75 -20.88 18.39 27.45
N TRP A 76 -21.27 19.62 27.12
CA TRP A 76 -20.37 20.64 26.58
C TRP A 76 -19.30 21.07 27.57
N GLN A 77 -19.65 21.26 28.85
CA GLN A 77 -18.69 21.53 29.92
C GLN A 77 -17.68 20.37 30.07
N ASN A 78 -18.14 19.11 30.03
CA ASN A 78 -17.27 17.94 30.05
C ASN A 78 -16.36 17.86 28.80
N LYS A 79 -16.90 18.10 27.61
CA LYS A 79 -16.13 18.15 26.35
C LYS A 79 -15.07 19.25 26.37
N PHE A 80 -15.37 20.41 26.96
CA PHE A 80 -14.44 21.52 27.15
C PHE A 80 -13.34 21.18 28.16
N LEU A 81 -13.70 20.67 29.34
CA LEU A 81 -12.74 20.19 30.35
C LEU A 81 -11.80 19.10 29.79
N ASP A 82 -12.31 18.18 28.98
CA ASP A 82 -11.47 17.16 28.34
C ASP A 82 -10.61 17.72 27.20
N TYR A 83 -11.01 18.83 26.55
CA TYR A 83 -10.16 19.55 25.61
C TYR A 83 -9.04 20.29 26.36
N GLU A 84 -9.34 20.92 27.49
CA GLU A 84 -8.33 21.57 28.35
C GLU A 84 -7.33 20.55 28.91
N LYS A 85 -7.78 19.43 29.50
CA LYS A 85 -6.89 18.33 29.91
C LYS A 85 -6.00 17.83 28.76
N ARG A 86 -6.55 17.72 27.54
CA ARG A 86 -5.77 17.32 26.34
C ARG A 86 -4.76 18.39 25.89
N LYS A 87 -5.08 19.67 26.08
CA LYS A 87 -4.19 20.81 25.81
C LYS A 87 -3.06 20.88 26.85
N GLU A 88 -3.38 20.75 28.13
CA GLU A 88 -2.42 20.68 29.24
C GLU A 88 -1.48 19.47 29.10
N ARG A 89 -2.02 18.28 28.78
CA ARG A 89 -1.18 17.11 28.58
C ARG A 89 -0.19 17.31 27.43
N LYS A 90 -0.60 17.97 26.33
CA LYS A 90 0.31 18.34 25.23
C LYS A 90 1.36 19.38 25.60
N THR A 91 1.03 20.38 26.43
CA THR A 91 2.04 21.34 26.92
C THR A 91 3.02 20.69 27.91
N GLN A 92 2.54 19.75 28.74
CA GLN A 92 3.37 18.94 29.62
C GLN A 92 4.28 17.97 28.84
N GLU A 93 3.76 17.27 27.82
CA GLU A 93 4.53 16.45 26.87
C GLU A 93 5.64 17.28 26.19
N LYS A 94 5.35 18.51 25.75
CA LYS A 94 6.35 19.45 25.19
C LYS A 94 7.41 19.87 26.21
N LEU A 95 7.01 20.23 27.42
CA LEU A 95 7.94 20.61 28.50
C LEU A 95 8.84 19.44 28.93
N GLU A 96 8.32 18.22 28.92
CA GLU A 96 9.14 17.01 29.15
C GLU A 96 10.13 16.76 28.00
N PHE A 97 9.72 16.94 26.75
CA PHE A 97 10.63 16.83 25.60
C PHE A 97 11.76 17.87 25.68
N GLU A 98 11.43 19.14 25.97
CA GLU A 98 12.41 20.21 26.17
C GLU A 98 13.36 19.94 27.33
N ARG A 99 12.86 19.37 28.45
CA ARG A 99 13.69 18.94 29.58
C ARG A 99 14.64 17.81 29.19
N ARG A 100 14.16 16.78 28.48
CA ARG A 100 14.99 15.65 28.01
C ARG A 100 16.07 16.12 27.04
N LEU A 101 15.74 17.03 26.12
CA LEU A 101 16.70 17.65 25.20
C LEU A 101 17.76 18.48 25.94
N ASN A 102 17.35 19.29 26.93
CA ASN A 102 18.28 20.06 27.77
C ASN A 102 19.21 19.15 28.60
N VAL A 103 18.72 18.01 29.10
CA VAL A 103 19.55 17.04 29.83
C VAL A 103 20.59 16.42 28.89
N GLY A 104 20.19 15.91 27.72
CA GLY A 104 21.13 15.34 26.75
C GLY A 104 22.18 16.35 26.25
N GLN A 105 21.80 17.61 26.04
CA GLN A 105 22.75 18.69 25.71
C GLN A 105 23.75 18.96 26.84
N ARG A 106 23.31 18.90 28.11
CA ARG A 106 24.19 19.07 29.28
C ARG A 106 25.13 17.88 29.47
N GLU A 107 24.65 16.66 29.27
CA GLU A 107 25.47 15.44 29.30
C GLU A 107 26.55 15.48 28.20
N GLN A 108 26.17 15.87 26.98
CA GLN A 108 27.11 16.03 25.87
C GLN A 108 28.13 17.15 26.15
N ALA A 109 27.72 18.28 26.71
CA ALA A 109 28.61 19.37 27.12
C ALA A 109 29.59 18.94 28.23
N LEU A 110 29.11 18.17 29.22
CA LEU A 110 29.93 17.62 30.30
C LEU A 110 30.99 16.66 29.76
N LEU A 111 30.63 15.77 28.83
CA LEU A 111 31.56 14.84 28.18
C LEU A 111 32.62 15.60 27.37
N VAL A 112 32.25 16.65 26.63
CA VAL A 112 33.20 17.52 25.93
C VAL A 112 34.13 18.25 26.91
N GLN A 113 33.60 18.75 28.03
CA GLN A 113 34.40 19.41 29.08
C GLN A 113 35.39 18.44 29.72
N GLN A 114 34.97 17.22 30.06
CA GLN A 114 35.85 16.17 30.59
C GLN A 114 36.96 15.81 29.59
N LEU A 115 36.60 15.57 28.33
CA LEU A 115 37.54 15.22 27.27
C LEU A 115 38.55 16.35 27.00
N ASN A 116 38.13 17.62 27.07
CA ASN A 116 39.04 18.76 27.00
C ASN A 116 39.94 18.84 28.24
N SER A 117 39.42 18.72 29.46
CA SER A 117 40.25 18.74 30.68
C SER A 117 41.31 17.62 30.70
N HIS A 118 41.00 16.45 30.11
CA HIS A 118 41.95 15.36 29.95
C HIS A 118 43.03 15.68 28.90
N LYS A 119 42.65 16.29 27.76
CA LYS A 119 43.61 16.82 26.77
C LYS A 119 44.52 17.87 27.38
N ASP A 120 43.99 18.81 28.15
CA ASP A 120 44.76 19.89 28.78
C ASP A 120 45.78 19.33 29.79
N GLY A 121 45.40 18.31 30.58
CA GLY A 121 46.34 17.57 31.44
C GLY A 121 47.45 16.85 30.67
N ILE A 122 47.13 16.23 29.54
CA ILE A 122 48.14 15.61 28.65
C ILE A 122 49.06 16.68 28.04
N LEU A 123 48.52 17.79 27.54
CA LEU A 123 49.30 18.90 26.99
C LEU A 123 50.20 19.56 28.04
N GLN A 124 49.76 19.61 29.31
CA GLN A 124 50.56 20.11 30.41
C GLN A 124 51.72 19.15 30.75
N THR A 125 51.47 17.85 30.92
CA THR A 125 52.55 16.87 31.19
C THR A 125 53.57 16.79 30.05
N VAL A 126 53.12 16.86 28.78
CA VAL A 126 54.02 16.95 27.62
C VAL A 126 54.88 18.23 27.64
N ARG A 127 54.30 19.37 28.05
CA ARG A 127 55.03 20.64 28.20
C ARG A 127 56.09 20.57 29.32
N GLU A 128 55.74 19.97 30.46
CA GLU A 128 56.63 19.78 31.61
C GLU A 128 57.80 18.86 31.26
N GLU A 129 57.54 17.74 30.56
CA GLU A 129 58.57 16.86 30.01
C GLU A 129 59.48 17.55 29.00
N GLN A 130 58.91 18.32 28.05
CA GLN A 130 59.69 19.06 27.06
C GLN A 130 60.59 20.12 27.73
N GLN A 131 60.08 20.81 28.76
CA GLN A 131 60.87 21.76 29.55
C GLN A 131 61.98 21.05 30.35
N ARG A 132 61.69 19.88 30.93
CA ARG A 132 62.69 19.05 31.64
C ARG A 132 63.82 18.62 30.71
N LEU A 133 63.51 18.20 29.49
CA LEU A 133 64.50 17.82 28.47
C LEU A 133 65.35 19.02 28.04
N GLN A 134 64.76 20.19 27.78
CA GLN A 134 65.50 21.42 27.46
C GLN A 134 66.43 21.86 28.60
N GLN A 135 65.97 21.75 29.86
CA GLN A 135 66.83 21.99 31.02
C GLN A 135 67.95 20.95 31.16
N GLY A 136 67.72 19.69 30.81
CA GLY A 136 68.75 18.64 30.78
C GLY A 136 69.84 18.95 29.76
N LEU A 137 69.45 19.24 28.51
CA LEU A 137 70.37 19.58 27.42
C LEU A 137 71.22 20.82 27.74
N SER A 138 70.59 21.90 28.23
CA SER A 138 71.28 23.15 28.58
C SER A 138 72.11 23.07 29.87
N LYS A 139 71.91 22.06 30.73
CA LYS A 139 72.85 21.70 31.80
C LYS A 139 74.05 20.95 31.22
N HIS A 140 73.81 19.92 30.40
CA HIS A 140 74.87 19.10 29.80
C HIS A 140 75.81 19.91 28.90
N GLN A 141 75.28 20.81 28.07
CA GLN A 141 76.07 21.73 27.25
C GLN A 141 77.03 22.58 28.09
N ARG A 142 76.57 23.18 29.19
CA ARG A 142 77.42 23.97 30.09
C ARG A 142 78.50 23.13 30.77
N CYS A 143 78.20 21.89 31.18
CA CYS A 143 79.22 21.00 31.74
C CYS A 143 80.33 20.69 30.71
N LEU A 144 79.96 20.41 29.45
CA LEU A 144 80.92 20.19 28.36
C LEU A 144 81.74 21.46 28.03
N GLU A 145 81.14 22.64 28.09
CA GLU A 145 81.83 23.92 27.92
C GLU A 145 82.83 24.19 29.06
N GLU A 146 82.43 23.92 30.31
CA GLU A 146 83.33 24.01 31.46
C GLU A 146 84.50 23.01 31.37
N GLU A 147 84.24 21.76 30.97
CA GLU A 147 85.28 20.74 30.78
C GLU A 147 86.25 21.13 29.66
N ARG A 148 85.74 21.64 28.54
CA ARG A 148 86.54 22.20 27.45
C ARG A 148 87.41 23.36 27.93
N LEU A 149 86.88 24.26 28.76
CA LEU A 149 87.65 25.37 29.33
C LEU A 149 88.74 24.89 30.30
N LYS A 150 88.45 23.90 31.15
CA LYS A 150 89.42 23.26 32.06
C LYS A 150 90.59 22.63 31.28
N LEU A 151 90.29 21.89 30.21
CA LEU A 151 91.31 21.29 29.32
C LEU A 151 92.16 22.36 28.59
N LEU A 152 91.53 23.42 28.09
CA LEU A 152 92.24 24.53 27.43
C LEU A 152 93.18 25.29 28.39
N GLN A 153 92.85 25.36 29.68
CA GLN A 153 93.75 25.95 30.67
C GLN A 153 94.93 25.02 30.98
N GLN A 154 94.68 23.73 31.20
CA GLN A 154 95.74 22.74 31.46
C GLN A 154 96.79 22.70 30.34
N LEU A 155 96.38 22.81 29.08
CA LEU A 155 97.31 22.89 27.95
C LEU A 155 98.24 24.11 28.06
N LYS A 156 97.71 25.32 28.28
CA LYS A 156 98.52 26.55 28.46
C LYS A 156 99.51 26.43 29.62
N ASP A 157 99.09 25.83 30.74
CA ASP A 157 99.95 25.64 31.91
C ASP A 157 101.12 24.69 31.58
N THR A 158 100.87 23.64 30.78
CA THR A 158 101.94 22.74 30.31
C THR A 158 102.89 23.39 29.29
N GLU A 159 102.40 24.21 28.37
CA GLU A 159 103.22 24.96 27.40
C GLU A 159 104.20 25.91 28.12
N GLN A 160 103.71 26.67 29.09
CA GLN A 160 104.55 27.54 29.94
C GLN A 160 105.56 26.73 30.75
N GLY A 161 105.14 25.58 31.30
CA GLY A 161 106.01 24.65 32.01
C GLY A 161 107.18 24.14 31.15
N ILE A 162 106.92 23.80 29.88
CA ILE A 162 107.95 23.36 28.92
C ILE A 162 108.93 24.50 28.61
N ALA A 163 108.44 25.69 28.29
CA ALA A 163 109.28 26.86 27.99
C ALA A 163 110.27 27.18 29.12
N SER A 164 109.79 27.16 30.38
CA SER A 164 110.63 27.44 31.56
C SER A 164 111.79 26.44 31.77
N ARG A 165 111.63 25.19 31.32
CA ARG A 165 112.66 24.14 31.44
C ARG A 165 113.73 24.28 30.37
N ILE A 166 113.34 24.63 29.15
CA ILE A 166 114.27 24.88 28.03
C ILE A 166 115.22 26.02 28.38
N GLN A 167 114.70 27.11 28.98
CA GLN A 167 115.53 28.25 29.39
C GLN A 167 116.63 27.86 30.39
N LYS A 168 116.31 27.08 31.42
CA LYS A 168 117.31 26.62 32.42
C LYS A 168 118.41 25.74 31.82
N LEU A 169 118.06 24.85 30.89
CA LEU A 169 119.04 23.99 30.22
C LEU A 169 120.05 24.80 29.37
N LEU A 170 119.67 25.97 28.87
CA LEU A 170 120.57 26.89 28.18
C LEU A 170 121.49 27.67 29.12
N GLU A 171 121.09 27.86 30.39
CA GLU A 171 121.89 28.52 31.43
C GLU A 171 122.95 27.58 32.02
N ASP A 172 122.59 26.34 32.34
CA ASP A 172 123.52 25.38 32.98
C ASP A 172 124.61 24.88 32.03
N ASN A 173 124.33 24.77 30.72
CA ASN A 173 125.33 24.34 29.73
C ASN A 173 126.51 25.33 29.62
N GLN A 174 126.29 26.62 29.90
CA GLN A 174 127.35 27.64 29.91
C GLN A 174 128.33 27.49 31.09
N ARG A 175 127.99 26.71 32.13
CA ARG A 175 128.77 26.59 33.37
C ARG A 175 129.83 25.48 33.33
N TRP A 176 129.69 24.50 32.45
CA TRP A 176 130.60 23.34 32.36
C TRP A 176 131.87 23.60 31.53
N GLY A 177 132.03 24.79 30.93
CA GLY A 177 133.15 25.12 30.05
C GLY A 177 134.52 25.32 30.73
N SER A 178 134.59 25.30 32.06
CA SER A 178 135.82 25.56 32.83
C SER A 178 135.93 24.67 34.06
N PHE A 179 136.82 23.66 34.03
CA PHE A 179 137.66 23.15 35.13
C PHE A 179 138.22 21.76 34.75
N ALA A 180 139.49 21.70 34.33
CA ALA A 180 140.22 20.44 34.14
C ALA A 180 141.72 20.67 34.39
N GLY A 181 142.32 19.96 35.36
CA GLY A 181 143.76 20.04 35.64
C GLY A 181 144.18 19.45 36.99
N VAL A 182 145.50 19.22 37.12
CA VAL A 182 146.22 18.78 38.33
C VAL A 182 145.89 17.35 38.83
N ALA A 183 146.62 16.35 38.31
CA ALA A 183 146.55 14.95 38.74
C ALA A 183 147.94 14.30 38.92
N GLU A 184 148.95 15.07 39.33
CA GLU A 184 150.38 14.72 39.17
C GLU A 184 151.15 14.48 40.49
N VAL A 185 150.48 14.56 41.65
CA VAL A 185 151.12 14.51 42.99
C VAL A 185 151.29 13.08 43.54
N LEU A 186 150.63 12.09 42.95
CA LEU A 186 150.32 10.81 43.62
C LEU A 186 151.45 9.77 43.68
N PHE A 187 152.52 9.88 42.90
CA PHE A 187 153.45 8.75 42.71
C PHE A 187 154.49 8.55 43.82
N VAL A 188 154.98 9.61 44.47
CA VAL A 188 156.10 9.51 45.43
C VAL A 188 155.68 8.98 46.81
N GLY A 189 154.41 9.17 47.20
CA GLY A 189 153.91 8.65 48.48
C GLY A 189 153.82 7.12 48.53
N ARG A 190 153.75 6.45 47.38
CA ARG A 190 153.20 5.09 47.21
C ARG A 190 153.79 4.04 48.16
N ILE A 191 155.12 3.88 48.20
CA ILE A 191 155.77 2.75 48.90
C ILE A 191 155.81 2.94 50.43
N ARG A 192 155.99 4.16 50.94
CA ARG A 192 155.82 4.41 52.40
C ARG A 192 154.34 4.38 52.79
N MET A 193 153.46 4.73 51.85
CA MET A 193 152.03 4.55 52.02
C MET A 193 151.60 3.07 51.88
N GLU A 194 152.39 2.12 51.37
CA GLU A 194 151.97 0.71 51.25
C GLU A 194 151.85 -0.02 52.60
N GLN A 195 152.76 0.21 53.55
CA GLN A 195 152.66 -0.39 54.89
C GLN A 195 151.63 0.32 55.77
N LEU A 196 151.48 1.63 55.64
CA LEU A 196 150.37 2.37 56.25
C LEU A 196 149.03 2.06 55.55
N MET A 197 149.05 1.72 54.25
CA MET A 197 147.88 1.22 53.53
C MET A 197 147.46 -0.15 54.02
N ALA A 198 148.34 -1.07 54.43
CA ALA A 198 147.86 -2.34 54.98
C ALA A 198 146.96 -2.13 56.21
N ILE A 199 147.39 -1.29 57.16
CA ILE A 199 146.62 -0.98 58.38
C ILE A 199 145.40 -0.11 58.06
N THR A 200 145.56 0.95 57.25
CA THR A 200 144.42 1.82 56.87
C THR A 200 143.48 1.18 55.84
N GLN A 201 143.88 0.12 55.13
CA GLN A 201 142.98 -0.73 54.34
C GLN A 201 142.14 -1.59 55.27
N GLU A 202 142.72 -2.20 56.31
CA GLU A 202 141.92 -2.94 57.30
C GLU A 202 140.95 -2.00 58.05
N GLU A 203 141.38 -0.79 58.44
CA GLU A 203 140.50 0.21 59.05
C GLU A 203 139.44 0.75 58.07
N THR A 204 139.79 1.06 56.82
CA THR A 204 138.81 1.53 55.82
C THR A 204 137.90 0.41 55.31
N GLU A 205 138.33 -0.85 55.33
CA GLU A 205 137.44 -2.00 55.16
C GLU A 205 136.49 -2.15 56.34
N GLN A 206 136.95 -1.99 57.58
CA GLN A 206 136.05 -1.98 58.74
C GLN A 206 135.04 -0.82 58.68
N LEU A 207 135.46 0.37 58.26
CA LEU A 207 134.56 1.51 58.04
C LEU A 207 133.57 1.23 56.89
N ARG A 208 134.04 0.78 55.72
CA ARG A 208 133.16 0.39 54.59
C ARG A 208 132.18 -0.72 54.97
N ARG A 209 132.59 -1.71 55.77
CA ARG A 209 131.70 -2.77 56.29
C ARG A 209 130.63 -2.17 57.22
N ARG A 210 130.96 -1.17 58.03
CA ARG A 210 129.99 -0.42 58.88
C ARG A 210 129.06 0.48 58.05
N GLU A 211 129.57 1.15 57.02
CA GLU A 211 128.80 1.99 56.09
C GLU A 211 127.84 1.16 55.24
N VAL A 212 128.29 0.03 54.69
CA VAL A 212 127.42 -0.91 53.96
C VAL A 212 126.37 -1.50 54.90
N ALA A 213 126.74 -1.86 56.13
CA ALA A 213 125.78 -2.35 57.12
C ALA A 213 124.73 -1.28 57.51
N SER A 214 125.12 -0.02 57.68
CA SER A 214 124.18 1.06 58.00
C SER A 214 123.29 1.44 56.81
N ALA A 215 123.82 1.44 55.58
CA ALA A 215 123.04 1.61 54.36
C ALA A 215 122.04 0.46 54.14
N MET A 216 122.44 -0.79 54.41
CA MET A 216 121.53 -1.94 54.40
C MET A 216 120.45 -1.83 55.48
N GLN A 217 120.79 -1.36 56.69
CA GLN A 217 119.80 -1.10 57.75
C GLN A 217 118.82 0.00 57.36
N GLN A 218 119.29 1.09 56.72
CA GLN A 218 118.43 2.16 56.20
C GLN A 218 117.48 1.64 55.12
N MET A 219 117.99 0.91 54.11
CA MET A 219 117.17 0.30 53.05
C MET A 219 116.15 -0.70 53.60
N LEU A 220 116.52 -1.52 54.59
CA LEU A 220 115.58 -2.42 55.26
C LEU A 220 114.51 -1.67 56.07
N ALA A 221 114.88 -0.56 56.74
CA ALA A 221 113.93 0.29 57.43
C ALA A 221 112.99 1.05 56.47
N GLU A 222 113.48 1.49 55.31
CA GLU A 222 112.68 2.15 54.27
C GLU A 222 111.76 1.17 53.55
N THR A 223 112.23 -0.01 53.19
CA THR A 223 111.37 -1.06 52.61
C THR A 223 110.32 -1.56 53.61
N TYR A 224 110.64 -1.60 54.91
CA TYR A 224 109.64 -1.85 55.96
C TYR A 224 108.60 -0.73 56.05
N LYS A 225 109.01 0.54 56.09
CA LYS A 225 108.10 1.70 56.06
C LYS A 225 107.21 1.70 54.81
N ASN A 226 107.78 1.43 53.64
CA ASN A 226 107.04 1.39 52.37
C ASN A 226 106.03 0.23 52.33
N ARG A 227 106.38 -0.95 52.86
CA ARG A 227 105.41 -2.06 53.02
C ARG A 227 104.27 -1.70 53.98
N LEU A 228 104.58 -1.04 55.09
CA LEU A 228 103.55 -0.58 56.04
C LEU A 228 102.61 0.45 55.38
N LEU A 229 103.16 1.46 54.71
CA LEU A 229 102.37 2.44 53.95
C LEU A 229 101.53 1.77 52.86
N GLN A 230 102.11 0.85 52.08
CA GLN A 230 101.40 0.08 51.06
C GLN A 230 100.21 -0.67 51.67
N THR A 231 100.43 -1.50 52.71
CA THR A 231 99.35 -2.28 53.35
C THR A 231 98.23 -1.39 53.92
N THR A 232 98.55 -0.25 54.55
CA THR A 232 97.52 0.70 55.02
C THR A 232 96.76 1.41 53.88
N SER A 233 97.39 1.64 52.73
CA SER A 233 96.73 2.18 51.54
C SER A 233 95.85 1.13 50.84
N GLU A 234 96.29 -0.12 50.82
CA GLU A 234 95.55 -1.25 50.24
C GLU A 234 94.34 -1.63 51.10
N SER A 235 94.47 -1.64 52.44
CA SER A 235 93.34 -1.85 53.33
C SER A 235 92.31 -0.73 53.17
N ARG A 236 92.73 0.55 53.24
CA ARG A 236 91.82 1.70 53.04
C ARG A 236 91.12 1.67 51.67
N ARG A 237 91.79 1.17 50.63
CA ARG A 237 91.18 0.97 49.30
C ARG A 237 90.16 -0.18 49.32
N GLN A 238 90.44 -1.29 50.00
CA GLN A 238 89.50 -2.39 50.19
C GLN A 238 88.27 -1.95 51.02
N ASP A 239 88.48 -1.16 52.07
CA ASP A 239 87.41 -0.57 52.90
C ASP A 239 86.47 0.30 52.04
N LEU A 240 87.02 1.22 51.25
CA LEU A 240 86.25 2.09 50.36
C LEU A 240 85.50 1.30 49.27
N VAL A 241 86.11 0.25 48.71
CA VAL A 241 85.44 -0.62 47.73
C VAL A 241 84.32 -1.42 48.39
N SER A 242 84.53 -2.00 49.57
CA SER A 242 83.49 -2.76 50.27
C SER A 242 82.30 -1.89 50.68
N GLN A 243 82.55 -0.66 51.15
CA GLN A 243 81.52 0.34 51.46
C GLN A 243 80.73 0.77 50.21
N ALA A 244 81.39 0.93 49.07
CA ALA A 244 80.71 1.22 47.81
C ALA A 244 79.83 0.04 47.35
N CYS A 245 80.35 -1.19 47.45
CA CYS A 245 79.60 -2.40 47.11
C CYS A 245 78.40 -2.65 48.04
N SER A 246 78.53 -2.41 49.35
CA SER A 246 77.40 -2.57 50.29
C SER A 246 76.34 -1.50 50.07
N SER A 247 76.74 -0.24 49.81
CA SER A 247 75.83 0.85 49.48
C SER A 247 75.04 0.58 48.19
N LEU A 248 75.70 0.04 47.16
CA LEU A 248 75.03 -0.41 45.93
C LEU A 248 74.03 -1.54 46.20
N ALA A 249 74.45 -2.59 46.93
CA ALA A 249 73.57 -3.72 47.26
C ALA A 249 72.34 -3.31 48.10
N GLU A 250 72.50 -2.36 49.03
CA GLU A 250 71.39 -1.75 49.75
C GLU A 250 70.41 -1.01 48.83
N MET A 251 70.93 -0.27 47.84
CA MET A 251 70.09 0.46 46.88
C MET A 251 69.37 -0.50 45.93
N ASP A 252 70.05 -1.54 45.45
CA ASP A 252 69.44 -2.61 44.65
C ASP A 252 68.33 -3.33 45.44
N GLN A 253 68.53 -3.60 46.73
CA GLN A 253 67.50 -4.18 47.59
C GLN A 253 66.28 -3.24 47.74
N LYS A 254 66.50 -1.93 47.89
CA LYS A 254 65.43 -0.91 47.94
C LYS A 254 64.68 -0.83 46.60
N PHE A 255 65.36 -0.91 45.47
CA PHE A 255 64.72 -0.99 44.14
C PHE A 255 63.93 -2.28 43.94
N GLN A 256 64.46 -3.44 44.34
CA GLN A 256 63.74 -4.72 44.28
C GLN A 256 62.46 -4.69 45.14
N GLN A 257 62.50 -4.07 46.32
CA GLN A 257 61.31 -3.84 47.12
C GLN A 257 60.28 -2.98 46.36
N ILE A 258 60.67 -1.80 45.86
CA ILE A 258 59.77 -0.90 45.12
C ILE A 258 59.12 -1.62 43.91
N LEU A 259 59.90 -2.40 43.16
CA LEU A 259 59.40 -3.21 42.04
C LEU A 259 58.40 -4.29 42.49
N ALA A 260 58.67 -4.98 43.61
CA ALA A 260 57.76 -5.97 44.17
C ALA A 260 56.43 -5.35 44.66
N TRP A 261 56.47 -4.17 45.28
CA TRP A 261 55.27 -3.41 45.64
C TRP A 261 54.47 -2.99 44.39
N GLN A 262 55.16 -2.48 43.36
CA GLN A 262 54.52 -2.09 42.10
C GLN A 262 53.87 -3.29 41.37
N GLN A 263 54.55 -4.43 41.32
CA GLN A 263 54.00 -5.68 40.76
C GLN A 263 52.79 -6.18 41.57
N LEU A 264 52.86 -6.11 42.90
CA LEU A 264 51.75 -6.48 43.77
C LEU A 264 50.53 -5.59 43.51
N ASP A 265 50.69 -4.27 43.42
CA ASP A 265 49.58 -3.35 43.17
C ASP A 265 49.03 -3.44 41.74
N GLN A 266 49.88 -3.71 40.74
CA GLN A 266 49.45 -4.10 39.39
C GLN A 266 48.61 -5.40 39.42
N SER A 267 49.05 -6.43 40.15
CA SER A 267 48.31 -7.70 40.26
C SER A 267 46.95 -7.53 40.96
N LYS A 268 46.87 -6.67 41.98
CA LYS A 268 45.60 -6.27 42.63
C LYS A 268 44.68 -5.60 41.62
N ALA A 269 45.17 -4.59 40.90
CA ALA A 269 44.38 -3.87 39.89
C ALA A 269 43.86 -4.82 38.79
N VAL A 270 44.72 -5.70 38.26
CA VAL A 270 44.32 -6.73 37.29
C VAL A 270 43.25 -7.67 37.87
N SER A 271 43.40 -8.15 39.11
CA SER A 271 42.41 -9.01 39.76
C SER A 271 41.06 -8.32 39.95
N GLN A 272 41.05 -7.02 40.28
CA GLN A 272 39.83 -6.22 40.42
C GLN A 272 39.14 -6.01 39.07
N ILE A 273 39.90 -5.76 38.00
CA ILE A 273 39.36 -5.64 36.64
C ILE A 273 38.75 -6.97 36.18
N LEU A 274 39.44 -8.10 36.40
CA LEU A 274 38.92 -9.43 36.06
C LEU A 274 37.62 -9.73 36.83
N GLN A 275 37.59 -9.48 38.14
CA GLN A 275 36.38 -9.66 38.95
C GLN A 275 35.22 -8.75 38.48
N GLN A 276 35.50 -7.51 38.08
CA GLN A 276 34.49 -6.61 37.50
C GLN A 276 33.95 -7.15 36.17
N VAL A 277 34.79 -7.71 35.31
CA VAL A 277 34.37 -8.33 34.03
C VAL A 277 33.51 -9.58 34.27
N GLU A 278 33.83 -10.42 35.24
CA GLU A 278 32.99 -11.58 35.62
C GLU A 278 31.62 -11.16 36.17
N MET A 279 31.58 -10.14 37.03
CA MET A 279 30.33 -9.57 37.55
C MET A 279 29.49 -8.90 36.44
N GLN A 280 30.12 -8.20 35.50
CA GLN A 280 29.44 -7.63 34.33
C GLN A 280 28.88 -8.72 33.40
N LYS A 281 29.65 -9.79 33.15
CA LYS A 281 29.24 -10.92 32.33
C LYS A 281 28.01 -11.63 32.92
N SER A 282 28.04 -11.97 34.20
CA SER A 282 26.91 -12.63 34.88
C SER A 282 25.66 -11.74 34.94
N ALA A 283 25.82 -10.42 35.10
CA ALA A 283 24.71 -9.47 35.00
C ALA A 283 24.13 -9.40 33.58
N PHE A 284 24.96 -9.43 32.53
CA PHE A 284 24.52 -9.46 31.14
C PHE A 284 23.78 -10.77 30.79
N GLU A 285 24.31 -11.92 31.23
CA GLU A 285 23.65 -13.23 31.09
C GLU A 285 22.27 -13.23 31.77
N ALA A 286 22.15 -12.69 32.98
CA ALA A 286 20.87 -12.55 33.68
C ALA A 286 19.88 -11.60 32.97
N LEU A 287 20.36 -10.52 32.34
CA LEU A 287 19.54 -9.63 31.52
C LEU A 287 19.08 -10.30 30.22
N GLN A 288 19.95 -11.06 29.57
CA GLN A 288 19.61 -11.80 28.35
C GLN A 288 18.57 -12.90 28.63
N VAL A 289 18.70 -13.65 29.73
CA VAL A 289 17.67 -14.63 30.16
C VAL A 289 16.32 -13.96 30.44
N LYS A 290 16.30 -12.78 31.08
CA LYS A 290 15.06 -12.00 31.26
C LYS A 290 14.46 -11.55 29.92
N LYS A 291 15.29 -11.06 29.00
CA LYS A 291 14.87 -10.67 27.64
C LYS A 291 14.25 -11.86 26.90
N ASP A 292 14.90 -13.03 26.93
CA ASP A 292 14.42 -14.23 26.25
C ASP A 292 13.14 -14.80 26.86
N LEU A 293 12.96 -14.67 28.19
CA LEU A 293 11.69 -14.96 28.86
C LEU A 293 10.56 -14.05 28.35
N MET A 294 10.77 -12.73 28.27
CA MET A 294 9.76 -11.81 27.74
C MET A 294 9.48 -12.06 26.25
N HIS A 295 10.50 -12.34 25.44
CA HIS A 295 10.29 -12.72 24.04
C HIS A 295 9.55 -14.06 23.92
N ARG A 296 9.72 -15.00 24.87
CA ARG A 296 8.93 -16.24 24.94
C ARG A 296 7.49 -15.98 25.35
N GLN A 297 7.24 -15.09 26.31
CA GLN A 297 5.90 -14.66 26.70
C GLN A 297 5.15 -14.01 25.52
N ILE A 298 5.78 -13.06 24.82
CA ILE A 298 5.22 -12.39 23.63
C ILE A 298 4.93 -13.42 22.53
N ARG A 299 5.87 -14.34 22.22
CA ARG A 299 5.63 -15.41 21.23
C ARG A 299 4.50 -16.36 21.62
N ASN A 300 4.31 -16.63 22.91
CA ASN A 300 3.17 -17.43 23.39
C ASN A 300 1.85 -16.66 23.29
N GLN A 301 1.83 -15.36 23.57
CA GLN A 301 0.65 -14.50 23.42
C GLN A 301 0.25 -14.35 21.94
N ILE A 302 1.21 -14.14 21.04
CA ILE A 302 0.97 -14.11 19.59
C ILE A 302 0.35 -15.44 19.14
N LYS A 303 0.92 -16.59 19.55
CA LYS A 303 0.36 -17.91 19.23
C LYS A 303 -1.06 -18.14 19.74
N LEU A 304 -1.38 -17.63 20.93
CA LEU A 304 -2.74 -17.68 21.45
C LEU A 304 -3.70 -16.87 20.58
N ILE A 305 -3.31 -15.64 20.20
CA ILE A 305 -4.09 -14.77 19.31
C ILE A 305 -4.24 -15.43 17.93
N GLU A 306 -3.19 -16.06 17.38
CA GLU A 306 -3.25 -16.85 16.14
C GLU A 306 -4.26 -18.00 16.23
N THR A 307 -4.30 -18.74 17.36
CA THR A 307 -5.27 -19.84 17.53
C THR A 307 -6.71 -19.36 17.76
N GLU A 308 -6.92 -18.23 18.44
CA GLU A 308 -8.27 -17.65 18.61
C GLU A 308 -8.78 -17.04 17.31
N LEU A 309 -7.95 -16.32 16.55
CA LEU A 309 -8.31 -15.81 15.23
C LEU A 309 -8.64 -16.95 14.26
N LEU A 310 -7.86 -18.04 14.25
CA LEU A 310 -8.15 -19.21 13.43
C LEU A 310 -9.51 -19.85 13.78
N GLN A 311 -9.85 -19.93 15.08
CA GLN A 311 -11.17 -20.41 15.53
C GLN A 311 -12.29 -19.48 15.07
N LEU A 312 -12.12 -18.16 15.24
CA LEU A 312 -13.10 -17.17 14.78
C LEU A 312 -13.32 -17.25 13.26
N THR A 313 -12.25 -17.30 12.45
CA THR A 313 -12.38 -17.46 10.99
C THR A 313 -13.07 -18.77 10.61
N GLN A 314 -12.81 -19.88 11.31
CA GLN A 314 -13.54 -21.14 11.08
C GLN A 314 -15.02 -21.05 11.44
N LEU A 315 -15.39 -20.28 12.47
CA LEU A 315 -16.78 -20.04 12.84
C LEU A 315 -17.49 -19.10 11.85
N GLU A 316 -16.79 -18.07 11.35
CA GLU A 316 -17.32 -17.17 10.32
C GLU A 316 -17.54 -17.88 8.99
N VAL A 317 -16.61 -18.72 8.55
CA VAL A 317 -16.77 -19.56 7.35
C VAL A 317 -17.96 -20.51 7.51
N LYS A 318 -18.05 -21.24 8.64
CA LYS A 318 -19.20 -22.14 8.90
C LYS A 318 -20.53 -21.41 8.97
N ARG A 319 -20.55 -20.17 9.49
CA ARG A 319 -21.77 -19.35 9.47
C ARG A 319 -22.14 -18.99 8.03
N GLN A 320 -21.17 -18.53 7.22
CA GLN A 320 -21.41 -18.24 5.79
C GLN A 320 -21.87 -19.48 5.01
N GLU A 321 -21.30 -20.65 5.28
CA GLU A 321 -21.74 -21.92 4.70
C GLU A 321 -23.23 -22.17 5.01
N LEU A 322 -23.63 -22.17 6.29
CA LEU A 322 -25.03 -22.33 6.73
C LEU A 322 -25.98 -21.23 6.22
N ASP A 323 -25.52 -19.97 6.19
CA ASP A 323 -26.25 -18.83 5.64
C ASP A 323 -26.50 -19.06 4.12
N THR A 324 -25.54 -19.65 3.38
CA THR A 324 -25.74 -20.00 1.96
C THR A 324 -26.53 -21.28 1.72
N GLU A 325 -26.48 -22.27 2.62
CA GLU A 325 -27.29 -23.48 2.53
C GLU A 325 -28.77 -23.15 2.72
N THR A 326 -29.12 -22.40 3.77
CA THR A 326 -30.52 -21.98 4.04
C THR A 326 -31.09 -21.08 2.93
N LEU A 327 -30.28 -20.21 2.33
CA LEU A 327 -30.68 -19.44 1.15
C LEU A 327 -30.89 -20.33 -0.09
N GLN A 328 -30.06 -21.36 -0.29
CA GLN A 328 -30.24 -22.32 -1.38
C GLN A 328 -31.53 -23.14 -1.18
N GLU A 329 -31.79 -23.65 0.03
CA GLU A 329 -33.02 -24.36 0.36
C GLU A 329 -34.26 -23.50 0.03
N ALA A 330 -34.32 -22.26 0.54
CA ALA A 330 -35.42 -21.33 0.26
C ALA A 330 -35.61 -21.07 -1.26
N VAL A 331 -34.53 -20.93 -2.03
CA VAL A 331 -34.61 -20.78 -3.49
C VAL A 331 -35.07 -22.06 -4.19
N THR A 332 -34.71 -23.25 -3.70
CA THR A 332 -35.23 -24.51 -4.25
C THR A 332 -36.72 -24.71 -3.93
N GLU A 333 -37.18 -24.28 -2.75
CA GLU A 333 -38.60 -24.29 -2.37
C GLU A 333 -39.41 -23.34 -3.25
N GLN A 334 -38.94 -22.11 -3.47
CA GLN A 334 -39.57 -21.16 -4.39
C GLN A 334 -39.63 -21.70 -5.82
N ARG A 335 -38.53 -22.29 -6.33
CA ARG A 335 -38.51 -22.95 -7.65
C ARG A 335 -39.50 -24.11 -7.73
N ARG A 336 -39.63 -24.91 -6.66
CA ARG A 336 -40.61 -26.01 -6.58
C ARG A 336 -42.04 -25.48 -6.61
N ALA A 337 -42.35 -24.44 -5.82
CA ALA A 337 -43.68 -23.82 -5.77
C ALA A 337 -44.06 -23.21 -7.14
N LEU A 338 -43.16 -22.47 -7.78
CA LEU A 338 -43.36 -21.92 -9.13
C LEU A 338 -43.50 -23.02 -10.18
N GLY A 339 -42.74 -24.11 -10.07
CA GLY A 339 -42.88 -25.29 -10.94
C GLY A 339 -44.23 -26.00 -10.79
N CYS A 340 -44.73 -26.14 -9.55
CA CYS A 340 -46.07 -26.67 -9.29
C CYS A 340 -47.17 -25.76 -9.87
N LEU A 341 -47.07 -24.43 -9.67
CA LEU A 341 -48.00 -23.46 -10.22
C LEU A 341 -47.99 -23.48 -11.77
N LEU A 342 -46.82 -23.51 -12.40
CA LEU A 342 -46.70 -23.65 -13.84
C LEU A 342 -47.33 -24.97 -14.35
N GLN A 343 -47.16 -26.07 -13.61
CA GLN A 343 -47.79 -27.34 -13.96
C GLN A 343 -49.32 -27.31 -13.78
N GLN A 344 -49.86 -26.53 -12.83
CA GLN A 344 -51.29 -26.29 -12.70
C GLN A 344 -51.82 -25.46 -13.88
N LEU A 345 -51.20 -24.30 -14.17
CA LEU A 345 -51.58 -23.43 -15.28
C LEU A 345 -51.49 -24.14 -16.65
N LEU A 346 -50.52 -25.03 -16.86
CA LEU A 346 -50.44 -25.86 -18.08
C LEU A 346 -51.54 -26.93 -18.16
N LYS A 347 -52.02 -27.47 -17.03
CA LYS A 347 -53.17 -28.37 -16.98
C LYS A 347 -54.46 -27.61 -17.26
N GLU A 348 -54.67 -26.47 -16.60
CA GLU A 348 -55.84 -25.59 -16.80
C GLU A 348 -55.92 -25.09 -18.24
N LYS A 349 -54.78 -24.69 -18.83
CA LYS A 349 -54.69 -24.37 -20.25
C LYS A 349 -55.13 -25.56 -21.13
N LYS A 350 -54.59 -26.76 -20.89
CA LYS A 350 -54.94 -27.95 -21.69
C LYS A 350 -56.41 -28.33 -21.55
N GLN A 351 -56.98 -28.20 -20.35
CA GLN A 351 -58.41 -28.38 -20.09
C GLN A 351 -59.25 -27.36 -20.88
N ARG A 352 -58.87 -26.08 -20.90
CA ARG A 352 -59.53 -25.06 -21.74
C ARG A 352 -59.40 -25.35 -23.24
N GLU A 353 -58.26 -25.86 -23.71
CA GLU A 353 -58.08 -26.29 -25.10
C GLU A 353 -59.00 -27.48 -25.44
N GLU A 354 -59.15 -28.45 -24.54
CA GLU A 354 -60.06 -29.60 -24.68
C GLU A 354 -61.54 -29.20 -24.63
N GLU A 355 -61.94 -28.30 -23.71
CA GLU A 355 -63.29 -27.71 -23.63
C GLU A 355 -63.65 -26.97 -24.92
N LEU A 356 -62.74 -26.13 -25.44
CA LEU A 356 -62.96 -25.40 -26.70
C LEU A 356 -63.05 -26.35 -27.91
N GLN A 357 -62.27 -27.42 -27.95
CA GLN A 357 -62.38 -28.45 -29.00
C GLN A 357 -63.74 -29.17 -28.94
N GLN A 358 -64.25 -29.49 -27.74
CA GLN A 358 -65.59 -30.08 -27.59
C GLN A 358 -66.70 -29.11 -28.07
N ILE A 359 -66.60 -27.83 -27.72
CA ILE A 359 -67.55 -26.80 -28.18
C ILE A 359 -67.53 -26.65 -29.70
N LEU A 360 -66.34 -26.70 -30.34
CA LEU A 360 -66.22 -26.66 -31.80
C LEU A 360 -66.85 -27.88 -32.46
N LEU A 361 -66.56 -29.10 -31.98
CA LEU A 361 -67.20 -30.33 -32.49
C LEU A 361 -68.72 -30.31 -32.33
N GLU A 362 -69.23 -29.79 -31.20
CA GLU A 362 -70.66 -29.56 -31.01
C GLU A 362 -71.23 -28.54 -32.01
N MET A 363 -70.49 -27.46 -32.33
CA MET A 363 -70.92 -26.48 -33.34
C MET A 363 -70.90 -27.05 -34.76
N GLU A 364 -69.90 -27.86 -35.10
CA GLU A 364 -69.78 -28.54 -36.40
C GLU A 364 -70.95 -29.50 -36.63
N ALA A 365 -71.23 -30.42 -35.69
CA ALA A 365 -72.39 -31.31 -35.78
C ALA A 365 -73.74 -30.56 -35.82
N LYS A 366 -73.87 -29.45 -35.07
CA LYS A 366 -75.02 -28.51 -35.14
C LYS A 366 -75.02 -27.64 -36.40
N SER A 367 -74.03 -27.78 -37.29
CA SER A 367 -73.96 -27.11 -38.59
C SER A 367 -74.23 -28.08 -39.74
N GLU A 368 -73.67 -29.29 -39.70
CA GLU A 368 -73.93 -30.38 -40.66
C GLU A 368 -75.42 -30.70 -40.72
N THR A 369 -76.03 -30.96 -39.55
CA THR A 369 -77.47 -31.18 -39.42
C THR A 369 -78.33 -30.02 -39.96
N LYS A 370 -77.83 -28.77 -39.94
CA LYS A 370 -78.53 -27.62 -40.57
C LYS A 370 -78.34 -27.60 -42.09
N GLN A 371 -77.16 -27.99 -42.59
CA GLN A 371 -76.89 -28.09 -44.02
C GLN A 371 -77.73 -29.21 -44.66
N GLU A 372 -77.83 -30.39 -44.04
CA GLU A 372 -78.67 -31.49 -44.51
C GLU A 372 -80.14 -31.07 -44.64
N ASN A 373 -80.68 -30.43 -43.59
CA ASN A 373 -82.05 -29.90 -43.60
C ASN A 373 -82.25 -28.83 -44.69
N TYR A 374 -81.27 -27.95 -44.90
CA TYR A 374 -81.31 -26.97 -45.98
C TYR A 374 -81.40 -27.64 -47.37
N TRP A 375 -80.55 -28.63 -47.63
CA TRP A 375 -80.54 -29.33 -48.93
C TRP A 375 -81.81 -30.14 -49.17
N LEU A 376 -82.37 -30.82 -48.16
CA LEU A 376 -83.67 -31.49 -48.27
C LEU A 376 -84.79 -30.50 -48.66
N ILE A 377 -84.86 -29.35 -47.99
CA ILE A 377 -85.88 -28.33 -48.25
C ILE A 377 -85.76 -27.78 -49.69
N GLN A 378 -84.55 -27.58 -50.20
CA GLN A 378 -84.35 -27.13 -51.59
C GLN A 378 -84.69 -28.23 -52.60
N TYR A 379 -84.33 -29.49 -52.35
CA TYR A 379 -84.66 -30.63 -53.22
C TYR A 379 -86.18 -30.83 -53.34
N GLN A 380 -86.91 -30.77 -52.21
CA GLN A 380 -88.37 -30.85 -52.18
C GLN A 380 -89.03 -29.70 -52.97
N ARG A 381 -88.48 -28.47 -52.87
CA ARG A 381 -88.93 -27.31 -53.65
C ARG A 381 -88.68 -27.46 -55.15
N LEU A 382 -87.64 -28.17 -55.55
CA LEU A 382 -87.26 -28.36 -56.95
C LEU A 382 -88.16 -29.41 -57.62
N LEU A 383 -88.43 -30.54 -56.95
CA LEU A 383 -89.40 -31.55 -57.41
C LEU A 383 -90.82 -30.98 -57.56
N ASN A 384 -91.25 -30.07 -56.68
CA ASN A 384 -92.59 -29.48 -56.72
C ASN A 384 -92.80 -28.44 -57.84
N GLN A 385 -91.77 -28.09 -58.63
CA GLN A 385 -91.88 -27.07 -59.69
C GLN A 385 -92.22 -27.66 -61.06
N LYS A 386 -93.53 -27.81 -61.34
CA LYS A 386 -94.03 -28.14 -62.70
C LYS A 386 -93.41 -27.18 -63.75
N PRO A 387 -92.71 -27.68 -64.78
CA PRO A 387 -91.85 -26.87 -65.66
C PRO A 387 -92.64 -25.86 -66.51
N LEU A 388 -92.01 -24.71 -66.75
CA LEU A 388 -92.65 -23.55 -67.38
C LEU A 388 -93.15 -23.83 -68.80
N SER A 389 -92.46 -24.69 -69.56
CA SER A 389 -92.83 -25.08 -70.93
C SER A 389 -94.24 -25.67 -71.02
N LEU A 390 -94.61 -26.55 -70.08
CA LEU A 390 -95.94 -27.16 -70.03
C LEU A 390 -97.00 -26.12 -69.60
N LYS A 391 -96.69 -25.29 -68.59
CA LYS A 391 -97.57 -24.20 -68.13
C LYS A 391 -97.86 -23.15 -69.21
N LEU A 392 -96.98 -22.99 -70.21
CA LEU A 392 -97.18 -22.11 -71.36
C LEU A 392 -98.03 -22.77 -72.46
N GLN A 393 -97.88 -24.07 -72.70
CA GLN A 393 -98.67 -24.81 -73.69
C GLN A 393 -100.11 -25.06 -73.21
N GLU A 394 -100.31 -25.40 -71.93
CA GLU A 394 -101.63 -25.59 -71.31
C GLU A 394 -102.49 -24.31 -71.37
N LYS A 395 -101.86 -23.13 -71.26
CA LYS A 395 -102.53 -21.82 -71.41
C LYS A 395 -102.93 -21.48 -72.85
N GLY A 396 -102.48 -22.26 -73.84
CA GLY A 396 -102.82 -22.08 -75.26
C GLY A 396 -104.08 -22.85 -75.71
N LEU A 397 -104.70 -23.63 -74.82
CA LEU A 397 -105.95 -24.33 -75.10
C LEU A 397 -107.18 -23.46 -74.88
N GLU A 398 -108.23 -23.74 -75.65
CA GLU A 398 -109.57 -23.18 -75.47
C GLU A 398 -110.12 -23.55 -74.08
N GLN A 399 -110.53 -22.55 -73.29
CA GLN A 399 -110.99 -22.78 -71.91
C GLN A 399 -112.18 -23.75 -71.84
N GLN A 400 -113.03 -23.80 -72.86
CA GLN A 400 -114.15 -24.73 -72.97
C GLN A 400 -113.70 -26.19 -73.15
N LEU A 401 -112.58 -26.42 -73.85
CA LEU A 401 -111.98 -27.74 -74.00
C LEU A 401 -111.36 -28.22 -72.67
N VAL A 402 -110.65 -27.32 -71.98
CA VAL A 402 -110.08 -27.61 -70.65
C VAL A 402 -111.18 -27.86 -69.62
N ALA A 403 -112.27 -27.10 -69.65
CA ALA A 403 -113.46 -27.33 -68.82
C ALA A 403 -114.13 -28.68 -69.12
N LEU A 404 -114.32 -29.04 -70.40
CA LEU A 404 -114.85 -30.36 -70.78
C LEU A 404 -113.95 -31.51 -70.30
N LEU A 405 -112.62 -31.35 -70.34
CA LEU A 405 -111.69 -32.34 -69.81
C LEU A 405 -111.73 -32.40 -68.26
N LEU A 406 -111.91 -31.28 -67.57
CA LEU A 406 -112.12 -31.24 -66.12
C LEU A 406 -113.44 -31.91 -65.71
N GLU A 407 -114.56 -31.58 -66.36
CA GLU A 407 -115.89 -32.18 -66.10
C GLU A 407 -115.90 -33.70 -66.31
N LEU A 408 -115.10 -34.20 -67.26
CA LEU A 408 -114.93 -35.62 -67.54
C LEU A 408 -113.77 -36.27 -66.76
N SER A 409 -113.22 -35.59 -65.75
CA SER A 409 -112.11 -36.06 -64.89
C SER A 409 -110.86 -36.50 -65.66
N ALA A 410 -110.62 -35.90 -66.82
CA ALA A 410 -109.62 -36.26 -67.82
C ALA A 410 -108.39 -35.32 -67.80
N GLU A 411 -108.10 -34.66 -66.67
CA GLU A 411 -107.02 -33.67 -66.51
C GLU A 411 -105.66 -34.14 -67.02
N GLN A 412 -105.32 -35.42 -66.80
CA GLN A 412 -104.06 -36.03 -67.24
C GLN A 412 -103.83 -35.98 -68.75
N TYR A 413 -104.89 -35.80 -69.56
CA TYR A 413 -104.81 -35.68 -71.01
C TYR A 413 -104.68 -34.22 -71.48
N VAL A 414 -104.92 -33.22 -70.63
CA VAL A 414 -104.79 -31.79 -70.99
C VAL A 414 -103.41 -31.43 -71.58
N PRO A 415 -102.27 -31.93 -71.07
CA PRO A 415 -100.96 -31.69 -71.69
C PRO A 415 -100.83 -32.29 -73.10
N ILE A 416 -101.48 -33.42 -73.35
CA ILE A 416 -101.45 -34.14 -74.63
C ILE A 416 -102.32 -33.40 -75.66
N PHE A 417 -103.52 -32.96 -75.28
CA PHE A 417 -104.37 -32.12 -76.11
C PHE A 417 -103.72 -30.76 -76.41
N ALA A 418 -103.00 -30.18 -75.43
CA ALA A 418 -102.21 -28.95 -75.61
C ALA A 418 -101.06 -29.14 -76.62
N HIS A 419 -100.37 -30.28 -76.56
CA HIS A 419 -99.30 -30.61 -77.49
C HIS A 419 -99.82 -30.79 -78.94
N HIS A 420 -100.96 -31.48 -79.11
CA HIS A 420 -101.59 -31.71 -80.40
C HIS A 420 -102.49 -30.58 -80.92
N ARG A 421 -102.70 -29.51 -80.14
CA ARG A 421 -103.47 -28.30 -80.50
C ARG A 421 -104.89 -28.59 -81.03
N ILE A 422 -105.59 -29.52 -80.38
CA ILE A 422 -106.95 -29.90 -80.75
C ILE A 422 -107.91 -28.78 -80.30
N SER A 423 -108.61 -28.15 -81.24
CA SER A 423 -109.72 -27.23 -80.96
C SER A 423 -111.04 -27.97 -80.76
N LEU A 424 -112.02 -27.32 -80.12
CA LEU A 424 -113.36 -27.89 -79.93
C LEU A 424 -114.03 -28.24 -81.27
N GLU A 425 -113.83 -27.43 -82.31
CA GLU A 425 -114.34 -27.67 -83.67
C GLU A 425 -113.77 -28.93 -84.32
N THR A 426 -112.45 -29.12 -84.23
CA THR A 426 -111.81 -30.34 -84.76
C THR A 426 -112.29 -31.57 -83.98
N LEU A 427 -112.39 -31.47 -82.65
CA LEU A 427 -112.93 -32.52 -81.79
C LEU A 427 -114.37 -32.92 -82.15
N GLY A 428 -115.22 -31.97 -82.56
CA GLY A 428 -116.59 -32.25 -83.00
C GLY A 428 -116.68 -33.15 -84.25
N THR A 429 -115.72 -33.01 -85.18
CA THR A 429 -115.71 -33.76 -86.45
C THR A 429 -114.97 -35.10 -86.38
N MET A 430 -114.15 -35.32 -85.35
CA MET A 430 -113.35 -36.55 -85.15
C MET A 430 -114.20 -37.81 -84.90
N SER A 431 -113.64 -38.98 -85.21
CA SER A 431 -114.20 -40.28 -84.86
C SER A 431 -113.57 -40.85 -83.58
N ALA A 432 -114.18 -41.88 -82.98
CA ALA A 432 -113.67 -42.50 -81.76
C ALA A 432 -112.26 -43.09 -81.94
N SER A 433 -111.99 -43.68 -83.11
CA SER A 433 -110.68 -44.22 -83.49
C SER A 433 -109.63 -43.15 -83.79
N ASP A 434 -109.97 -41.86 -83.77
CA ASP A 434 -108.99 -40.77 -83.85
C ASP A 434 -108.56 -40.28 -82.46
N LEU A 435 -109.48 -40.26 -81.49
CA LEU A 435 -109.13 -40.06 -80.07
C LEU A 435 -108.27 -41.20 -79.50
N GLU A 436 -108.47 -42.44 -79.99
CA GLU A 436 -107.63 -43.58 -79.64
C GLU A 436 -106.17 -43.38 -80.05
N LYS A 437 -105.92 -42.84 -81.26
CA LYS A 437 -104.58 -42.49 -81.77
C LYS A 437 -103.92 -41.36 -80.99
N LEU A 438 -104.72 -40.52 -80.32
CA LEU A 438 -104.28 -39.42 -79.45
C LEU A 438 -104.05 -39.87 -77.99
N GLY A 439 -104.05 -41.18 -77.72
CA GLY A 439 -103.74 -41.76 -76.41
C GLY A 439 -104.93 -41.87 -75.45
N VAL A 440 -106.14 -41.46 -75.86
CA VAL A 440 -107.36 -41.66 -75.07
C VAL A 440 -107.90 -43.06 -75.35
N THR A 441 -107.33 -44.06 -74.68
CA THR A 441 -107.65 -45.49 -74.88
C THR A 441 -109.01 -45.92 -74.33
N GLU A 442 -109.58 -45.14 -73.41
CA GLU A 442 -110.87 -45.47 -72.79
C GLU A 442 -112.06 -45.23 -73.74
N ALA A 443 -112.55 -46.30 -74.36
CA ALA A 443 -113.71 -46.26 -75.26
C ALA A 443 -115.01 -45.73 -74.61
N GLY A 444 -115.08 -45.61 -73.28
CA GLY A 444 -116.14 -44.87 -72.58
C GLY A 444 -115.93 -43.36 -72.66
N LEU A 445 -114.74 -42.90 -72.22
CA LEU A 445 -114.33 -41.51 -72.21
C LEU A 445 -114.32 -40.89 -73.62
N GLN A 446 -113.80 -41.59 -74.64
CA GLN A 446 -113.89 -41.19 -76.06
C GLN A 446 -115.32 -40.80 -76.47
N ARG A 447 -116.31 -41.64 -76.12
CA ARG A 447 -117.73 -41.42 -76.46
C ARG A 447 -118.42 -40.36 -75.59
N ALA A 448 -117.87 -40.05 -74.42
CA ALA A 448 -118.31 -38.91 -73.61
C ALA A 448 -117.77 -37.59 -74.20
N ILE A 449 -116.46 -37.54 -74.46
CA ILE A 449 -115.76 -36.39 -75.05
C ILE A 449 -116.39 -35.98 -76.39
N LEU A 450 -116.52 -36.90 -77.36
CA LEU A 450 -117.08 -36.58 -78.69
C LEU A 450 -118.55 -36.15 -78.63
N ARG A 451 -119.32 -36.68 -77.66
CA ARG A 451 -120.73 -36.29 -77.50
C ARG A 451 -120.83 -34.88 -76.91
N ARG A 452 -120.11 -34.61 -75.81
CA ARG A 452 -120.10 -33.30 -75.17
C ARG A 452 -119.49 -32.22 -76.07
N ALA A 453 -118.45 -32.52 -76.85
CA ALA A 453 -117.92 -31.58 -77.83
C ALA A 453 -118.96 -31.17 -78.88
N ARG A 454 -119.73 -32.14 -79.40
CA ARG A 454 -120.84 -31.87 -80.34
C ARG A 454 -122.00 -31.12 -79.69
N GLU A 455 -122.32 -31.42 -78.42
CA GLU A 455 -123.33 -30.68 -77.65
C GLU A 455 -122.91 -29.23 -77.37
N ILE A 456 -121.65 -28.97 -77.00
CA ILE A 456 -121.14 -27.61 -76.79
C ILE A 456 -121.09 -26.84 -78.11
N LEU A 457 -120.66 -27.45 -79.23
CA LEU A 457 -120.72 -26.83 -80.55
C LEU A 457 -122.16 -26.50 -80.98
N ALA A 458 -123.12 -27.39 -80.72
CA ALA A 458 -124.53 -27.13 -80.99
C ALA A 458 -125.06 -25.95 -80.15
N VAL A 459 -124.76 -25.92 -78.85
CA VAL A 459 -125.14 -24.81 -77.96
C VAL A 459 -124.45 -23.49 -78.35
N ALA A 460 -123.18 -23.53 -78.78
CA ALA A 460 -122.42 -22.36 -79.20
C ALA A 460 -123.04 -21.65 -80.42
N THR A 461 -123.80 -22.35 -81.26
CA THR A 461 -124.58 -21.71 -82.35
C THR A 461 -125.79 -20.91 -81.88
N THR A 462 -126.10 -20.85 -80.57
CA THR A 462 -127.38 -20.31 -80.07
C THR A 462 -127.31 -19.08 -79.15
N ILE A 463 -126.25 -18.83 -78.36
CA ILE A 463 -126.04 -17.58 -77.56
C ILE A 463 -124.56 -17.42 -77.10
N PRO A 464 -123.94 -16.21 -77.13
CA PRO A 464 -122.60 -15.92 -76.57
C PRO A 464 -122.51 -14.71 -75.58
N GLU A 465 -121.64 -14.74 -74.52
CA GLU A 465 -120.89 -13.56 -73.94
C GLU A 465 -120.03 -13.80 -72.62
N LEU A 466 -118.99 -12.92 -72.37
CA LEU A 466 -118.42 -12.35 -71.08
C LEU A 466 -117.32 -13.00 -70.12
N ARG A 467 -116.12 -12.33 -69.93
CA ARG A 467 -115.31 -11.95 -68.67
C ARG A 467 -113.72 -12.04 -68.60
N ARG A 468 -113.01 -11.45 -67.57
CA ARG A 468 -111.50 -11.15 -67.38
C ARG A 468 -110.96 -10.93 -65.88
N ALA A 469 -109.60 -10.76 -65.62
CA ALA A 469 -108.78 -10.08 -64.50
C ALA A 469 -108.04 -10.84 -63.28
N GLU A 470 -107.08 -10.31 -62.42
CA GLU A 470 -105.66 -9.71 -62.51
C GLU A 470 -104.87 -9.41 -61.10
N ASP A 471 -103.48 -9.26 -61.03
CA ASP A 471 -102.44 -8.68 -60.02
C ASP A 471 -102.06 -9.21 -58.54
N SER A 472 -101.10 -8.70 -57.64
CA SER A 472 -99.56 -8.50 -57.57
C SER A 472 -98.87 -8.19 -56.12
N ALA A 473 -97.51 -7.91 -55.96
CA ALA A 473 -96.67 -7.19 -54.85
C ALA A 473 -95.56 -7.84 -53.83
N GLY A 474 -94.60 -7.04 -53.17
CA GLY A 474 -93.38 -7.35 -52.26
C GLY A 474 -92.73 -6.11 -51.45
N PRO A 475 -91.45 -5.88 -50.84
CA PRO A 475 -90.15 -6.57 -50.33
C PRO A 475 -89.34 -5.99 -49.01
N ALA A 476 -88.09 -6.43 -48.56
CA ALA A 476 -87.05 -5.80 -47.56
C ALA A 476 -85.68 -6.63 -47.30
N GLY A 477 -84.54 -6.41 -46.51
CA GLY A 477 -83.89 -5.48 -45.45
C GLY A 477 -82.36 -5.77 -44.97
N PRO A 478 -81.65 -5.11 -43.94
CA PRO A 478 -80.13 -4.99 -43.70
C PRO A 478 -79.35 -5.21 -42.27
N GLU A 479 -78.03 -4.79 -42.04
CA GLU A 479 -76.97 -5.10 -40.93
C GLU A 479 -76.08 -3.93 -40.26
N PRO A 480 -75.07 -4.15 -39.30
CA PRO A 480 -73.66 -3.54 -39.27
C PRO A 480 -72.42 -4.26 -38.53
N SER A 481 -71.23 -3.61 -38.29
CA SER A 481 -69.78 -4.14 -38.26
C SER A 481 -68.78 -3.98 -37.01
N ALA A 482 -67.42 -4.21 -37.14
CA ALA A 482 -66.34 -4.31 -36.06
C ALA A 482 -64.81 -3.92 -36.40
N PRO A 483 -63.78 -3.92 -35.47
CA PRO A 483 -62.34 -3.48 -35.66
C PRO A 483 -61.13 -4.46 -35.26
N LEU A 484 -59.83 -3.99 -35.17
CA LEU A 484 -58.52 -4.74 -35.34
C LEU A 484 -57.34 -4.58 -34.26
N GLU A 485 -56.13 -5.17 -34.50
CA GLU A 485 -54.95 -5.45 -33.58
C GLU A 485 -53.61 -4.61 -33.74
N GLU A 486 -52.55 -4.89 -32.91
CA GLU A 486 -51.16 -4.33 -32.93
C GLU A 486 -50.00 -5.38 -32.71
N PRO A 487 -48.73 -5.12 -33.17
CA PRO A 487 -47.51 -5.93 -32.89
C PRO A 487 -46.31 -5.17 -32.21
N PRO A 488 -45.20 -5.85 -31.78
CA PRO A 488 -44.23 -5.34 -30.77
C PRO A 488 -42.84 -4.83 -31.28
N GLY A 489 -41.98 -4.37 -30.35
CA GLY A 489 -40.60 -3.87 -30.62
C GLY A 489 -39.47 -4.46 -29.73
N PRO A 490 -38.18 -4.19 -30.02
CA PRO A 490 -37.00 -4.84 -29.41
C PRO A 490 -36.30 -4.04 -28.29
N ALA A 491 -35.41 -4.71 -27.54
CA ALA A 491 -34.71 -4.16 -26.36
C ALA A 491 -33.24 -3.79 -26.59
N ALA A 492 -32.66 -3.03 -25.64
CA ALA A 492 -31.23 -2.72 -25.55
C ALA A 492 -30.67 -3.05 -24.14
N PRO A 493 -29.40 -3.48 -24.00
CA PRO A 493 -28.82 -3.83 -22.70
C PRO A 493 -28.19 -2.61 -22.00
N THR A 494 -28.48 -2.44 -20.71
CA THR A 494 -27.89 -1.41 -19.85
C THR A 494 -26.85 -2.03 -18.91
N ALA A 495 -25.64 -1.46 -18.86
CA ALA A 495 -24.61 -1.81 -17.88
C ALA A 495 -24.29 -0.58 -16.98
N PRO A 496 -24.06 -0.74 -15.65
CA PRO A 496 -23.78 0.40 -14.77
C PRO A 496 -22.33 0.91 -14.91
N PRO A 497 -22.09 2.23 -14.82
CA PRO A 497 -20.74 2.77 -14.63
C PRO A 497 -20.24 2.51 -13.20
N LEU A 498 -18.98 2.09 -13.05
CA LEU A 498 -18.28 2.09 -11.76
C LEU A 498 -17.49 3.40 -11.60
N PRO A 499 -17.61 4.13 -10.48
CA PRO A 499 -16.70 5.22 -10.17
C PRO A 499 -15.38 4.66 -9.65
N GLY A 500 -14.26 5.00 -10.31
CA GLY A 500 -12.92 4.54 -9.94
C GLY A 500 -11.86 5.59 -10.21
N ASP A 501 -11.32 6.16 -9.12
CA ASP A 501 -10.31 7.22 -9.05
C ASP A 501 -9.39 7.41 -10.27
N GLU A 502 -9.16 8.69 -10.63
CA GLU A 502 -8.04 9.14 -11.48
C GLU A 502 -6.67 9.05 -10.76
N ARG A 503 -6.40 7.92 -10.10
CA ARG A 503 -5.05 7.57 -9.66
C ARG A 503 -4.21 7.29 -10.90
N LYS A 504 -3.43 8.30 -11.31
CA LYS A 504 -2.34 8.14 -12.27
C LYS A 504 -1.54 6.91 -11.88
N SER A 505 -1.60 5.87 -12.71
CA SER A 505 -0.89 4.63 -12.42
C SER A 505 0.60 4.93 -12.48
N GLU A 506 1.34 4.54 -11.45
CA GLU A 506 2.80 4.72 -11.39
C GLU A 506 3.50 3.41 -11.77
N CYS A 507 4.73 3.52 -12.28
CA CYS A 507 5.59 2.39 -12.60
C CYS A 507 5.85 1.54 -11.34
N VAL A 508 5.48 0.26 -11.36
CA VAL A 508 5.56 -0.65 -10.19
C VAL A 508 7.00 -1.00 -9.74
N VAL A 509 8.01 -0.35 -10.35
CA VAL A 509 9.45 -0.62 -10.13
C VAL A 509 10.20 0.61 -9.63
N CYS A 510 9.84 1.83 -10.06
CA CYS A 510 10.42 3.06 -9.51
C CYS A 510 9.45 3.89 -8.66
N MET A 511 8.13 3.77 -8.85
CA MET A 511 7.09 4.58 -8.18
C MET A 511 7.26 6.10 -8.39
N GLU A 512 7.92 6.50 -9.50
CA GLU A 512 8.24 7.90 -9.83
C GLU A 512 7.65 8.37 -11.18
N GLN A 513 7.31 7.43 -12.07
CA GLN A 513 7.01 7.72 -13.48
C GLN A 513 5.83 6.90 -13.96
N GLU A 514 4.96 7.47 -14.80
CA GLU A 514 3.83 6.77 -15.42
C GLU A 514 4.31 5.59 -16.31
N PRO A 515 3.57 4.47 -16.38
CA PRO A 515 3.92 3.35 -17.22
C PRO A 515 3.69 3.67 -18.70
N GLN A 516 4.73 3.47 -19.51
CA GLN A 516 4.74 3.81 -20.94
C GLN A 516 5.06 2.59 -21.82
N THR A 517 5.07 1.37 -21.26
CA THR A 517 5.42 0.14 -21.99
C THR A 517 4.41 -0.97 -21.73
N ILE A 518 3.88 -1.53 -22.82
CA ILE A 518 3.14 -2.80 -22.86
C ILE A 518 4.17 -3.94 -22.98
N PHE A 519 4.03 -4.96 -22.14
CA PHE A 519 4.74 -6.23 -22.30
C PHE A 519 3.89 -7.24 -23.06
N LEU A 520 4.40 -7.79 -24.17
CA LEU A 520 3.76 -8.87 -24.92
C LEU A 520 4.49 -10.21 -24.66
N PRO A 521 3.77 -11.35 -24.57
CA PRO A 521 2.36 -11.53 -24.92
C PRO A 521 1.34 -11.15 -23.82
N CYS A 522 1.76 -10.79 -22.61
CA CYS A 522 0.86 -10.69 -21.46
C CYS A 522 -0.04 -9.43 -21.39
N GLY A 523 0.17 -8.43 -22.25
CA GLY A 523 -0.64 -7.19 -22.34
C GLY A 523 -0.47 -6.18 -21.20
N HIS A 524 0.36 -6.46 -20.19
CA HIS A 524 0.42 -5.63 -18.97
C HIS A 524 1.19 -4.32 -19.19
N VAL A 525 0.60 -3.21 -18.72
CA VAL A 525 1.17 -1.85 -18.72
C VAL A 525 1.50 -1.47 -17.28
N CYS A 526 2.78 -1.63 -16.89
CA CYS A 526 3.20 -1.49 -15.49
C CYS A 526 4.59 -0.88 -15.28
N CYS A 527 5.32 -0.57 -16.35
CA CYS A 527 6.66 0.01 -16.26
C CYS A 527 6.80 1.25 -17.15
N CYS A 528 7.53 2.25 -16.64
CA CYS A 528 8.07 3.33 -17.46
C CYS A 528 9.22 2.80 -18.34
N GLN A 529 9.65 3.60 -19.33
CA GLN A 529 10.61 3.16 -20.34
C GLN A 529 11.98 2.76 -19.73
N SER A 530 12.50 3.50 -18.75
CA SER A 530 13.79 3.22 -18.12
C SER A 530 13.80 1.92 -17.30
N CYS A 531 12.66 1.55 -16.71
CA CYS A 531 12.51 0.28 -15.98
C CYS A 531 12.30 -0.91 -16.92
N CYS A 532 11.62 -0.74 -18.07
CA CYS A 532 11.23 -1.87 -18.92
C CYS A 532 12.41 -2.56 -19.63
N GLU A 533 13.53 -1.85 -19.83
CA GLU A 533 14.76 -2.36 -20.45
C GLU A 533 15.51 -3.37 -19.56
N ARG A 534 15.38 -3.25 -18.23
CA ARG A 534 16.16 -4.04 -17.25
C ARG A 534 15.46 -5.32 -16.78
N LEU A 535 14.25 -5.59 -17.27
CA LEU A 535 13.40 -6.69 -16.82
C LEU A 535 13.32 -7.78 -17.90
N PRO A 536 13.63 -9.06 -17.58
CA PRO A 536 13.43 -10.17 -18.52
C PRO A 536 11.96 -10.63 -18.58
N SER A 537 11.24 -10.54 -17.47
CA SER A 537 9.84 -10.96 -17.31
C SER A 537 8.97 -9.85 -16.70
N CYS A 538 7.66 -9.91 -16.94
CA CYS A 538 6.70 -8.92 -16.46
C CYS A 538 6.56 -8.99 -14.92
N PRO A 539 6.67 -7.86 -14.18
CA PRO A 539 6.63 -7.89 -12.71
C PRO A 539 5.26 -8.28 -12.13
N LEU A 540 4.16 -8.09 -12.89
CA LEU A 540 2.81 -8.42 -12.44
C LEU A 540 2.45 -9.91 -12.63
N CYS A 541 2.67 -10.46 -13.82
CA CYS A 541 2.27 -11.84 -14.16
C CYS A 541 3.43 -12.84 -14.29
N ARG A 542 4.69 -12.39 -14.16
CA ARG A 542 5.94 -13.18 -14.28
C ARG A 542 6.18 -13.85 -15.63
N GLN A 543 5.35 -13.58 -16.64
CA GLN A 543 5.54 -14.04 -18.02
C GLN A 543 6.78 -13.39 -18.66
N ASP A 544 7.55 -14.16 -19.43
CA ASP A 544 8.70 -13.65 -20.18
C ASP A 544 8.28 -12.63 -21.25
N ILE A 545 9.11 -11.59 -21.44
CA ILE A 545 8.80 -10.45 -22.32
C ILE A 545 9.35 -10.72 -23.73
N ALA A 546 8.48 -11.16 -24.64
CA ALA A 546 8.82 -11.38 -26.04
C ALA A 546 8.95 -10.07 -26.84
N GLN A 547 8.09 -9.07 -26.55
CA GLN A 547 8.14 -7.76 -27.19
C GLN A 547 7.73 -6.65 -26.21
N ARG A 548 8.36 -5.48 -26.35
CA ARG A 548 8.06 -4.24 -25.61
C ARG A 548 7.46 -3.24 -26.60
N VAL A 549 6.28 -2.69 -26.32
CA VAL A 549 5.62 -1.68 -27.17
C VAL A 549 5.43 -0.40 -26.36
N ARG A 550 5.90 0.74 -26.89
CA ARG A 550 5.77 2.03 -26.22
C ARG A 550 4.40 2.64 -26.47
N ILE A 551 3.75 3.12 -25.40
CA ILE A 551 2.55 3.96 -25.46
C ILE A 551 2.96 5.43 -25.51
N PHE A 552 2.25 6.21 -26.31
CA PHE A 552 2.26 7.67 -26.27
C PHE A 552 0.86 8.12 -25.85
N HIS A 553 0.75 8.80 -24.70
CA HIS A 553 -0.51 9.43 -24.31
C HIS A 553 -0.64 10.76 -25.06
N SER A 554 -1.72 10.92 -25.82
CA SER A 554 -2.16 12.23 -26.31
C SER A 554 -2.82 12.98 -25.15
N ALA A 555 -2.31 14.17 -24.83
CA ALA A 555 -2.96 15.13 -23.95
C ALA A 555 -4.09 15.89 -24.68
#